data_AF-B2ATZ1-F1
#
_entry.id   AF-B2ATZ1-F1
#
_cell.length_a   1.000
_cell.length_b   1.000
_cell.length_c   1.000
_cell.angle_alpha   90.00
_cell.angle_beta   90.00
_cell.angle_gamma   90.00
#
_symmetry.space_group_name_H-M   'P 1'
#
loop_
_entity.id
_entity.type
_entity.pdbx_description
1 polymer ?
#
loop_
_entity_poly.entity_id
_entity_poly.type
_entity_poly.pdbx_seq_one_letter_code
_entity_poly.pdbx_strand_id
1 'polypeptide(L)'
;MSIGASAVRGNHEDRVLAAATRDRQKEHQKDEHAKSVAKSLSKSQLKWLAERPVILHVGQLGHLPQLSTEQKHHKDGKKKKGGNGDEEDEGPQQPWNPLNEVVVVHGGLVPGLDLEKQDPWAVMNMRSLIYAPSYNNNNNNNGHNNGHNNGKDDDKEEEEEVPIPVDSTDDGEPWSKAWSRYQNHLPRSSSHDTSKKTIVIYGHDARRGLQVDPHVDITPYFQKQKGSNKKGNRPKKERGIRYAFGLDSGCGHGKKLTALVINLPVTTTTEGGQGEIKHEIVQVGCDDMSTGDDAQ
;
A
#
# COMPACT_ATOMS: atom_id res chain seq x y z
N MET A 1 -3.67 19.06 -25.05
CA MET A 1 -2.79 17.90 -24.85
C MET A 1 -3.32 17.09 -23.68
N SER A 2 -3.68 15.83 -23.89
CA SER A 2 -4.02 14.90 -22.79
C SER A 2 -2.71 14.32 -22.24
N ILE A 3 -2.40 14.57 -20.97
CA ILE A 3 -1.13 14.14 -20.34
C ILE A 3 -1.09 12.63 -19.99
N GLY A 4 -2.09 11.84 -20.42
CA GLY A 4 -2.14 10.40 -20.16
C GLY A 4 -2.34 10.01 -18.68
N ALA A 5 -2.76 10.96 -17.83
CA ALA A 5 -2.93 10.72 -16.40
C ALA A 5 -4.23 9.96 -16.08
N SER A 6 -4.16 9.11 -15.05
CA SER A 6 -5.31 8.50 -14.39
C SER A 6 -5.32 8.87 -12.90
N ALA A 7 -6.42 8.59 -12.22
CA ALA A 7 -6.59 8.88 -10.79
C ALA A 7 -7.33 7.73 -10.11
N VAL A 8 -7.00 7.50 -8.84
CA VAL A 8 -7.75 6.62 -7.94
C VAL A 8 -8.80 7.43 -7.20
N ARG A 9 -9.99 6.86 -7.03
CA ARG A 9 -11.06 7.46 -6.24
C ARG A 9 -10.78 7.25 -4.75
N GLY A 10 -10.82 8.33 -3.97
CA GLY A 10 -10.65 8.32 -2.52
C GLY A 10 -11.94 8.61 -1.78
N ASN A 11 -11.81 8.69 -0.44
CA ASN A 11 -12.96 8.91 0.43
C ASN A 11 -13.55 10.32 0.30
N HIS A 12 -12.75 11.32 -0.07
CA HIS A 12 -13.24 12.67 -0.34
C HIS A 12 -14.09 12.72 -1.62
N GLU A 13 -13.67 12.03 -2.68
CA GLU A 13 -14.44 11.92 -3.92
C GLU A 13 -15.78 11.22 -3.69
N ASP A 14 -15.78 10.15 -2.89
CA ASP A 14 -17.00 9.41 -2.52
C ASP A 14 -18.01 10.30 -1.77
N ARG A 15 -17.54 11.20 -0.90
CA ARG A 15 -18.42 12.17 -0.21
C ARG A 15 -19.04 13.18 -1.17
N VAL A 16 -18.27 13.65 -2.16
CA VAL A 16 -18.77 14.56 -3.21
C VAL A 16 -19.83 13.86 -4.06
N LEU A 17 -19.58 12.61 -4.48
CA LEU A 17 -20.53 11.81 -5.26
C LEU A 17 -21.83 11.54 -4.49
N ALA A 18 -21.74 11.17 -3.20
CA ALA A 18 -22.90 10.98 -2.34
C ALA A 18 -23.72 12.28 -2.18
N ALA A 19 -23.05 13.43 -2.03
CA ALA A 19 -23.71 14.73 -1.96
C ALA A 19 -24.43 15.11 -3.27
N ALA A 20 -23.90 14.67 -4.42
CA ALA A 20 -24.48 14.94 -5.74
C ALA A 20 -25.74 14.10 -6.04
N THR A 21 -25.83 12.87 -5.52
CA THR A 21 -26.94 11.94 -5.81
C THR A 21 -28.17 12.13 -4.93
N ARG A 22 -28.12 13.01 -3.91
CA ARG A 22 -29.18 13.20 -2.88
C ARG A 22 -29.59 11.89 -2.20
N ASP A 23 -28.66 10.92 -2.12
CA ASP A 23 -28.95 9.61 -1.57
C ASP A 23 -29.06 9.71 -0.05
N ARG A 24 -30.31 9.73 0.46
CA ARG A 24 -30.66 10.05 1.86
C ARG A 24 -30.11 9.05 2.88
N GLN A 25 -29.57 7.90 2.44
CA GLN A 25 -29.16 6.81 3.33
C GLN A 25 -27.75 6.96 3.91
N LYS A 26 -26.91 7.88 3.41
CA LYS A 26 -25.56 8.17 3.94
C LYS A 26 -25.37 9.66 4.22
N GLU A 27 -26.42 10.30 4.71
CA GLU A 27 -26.39 11.70 5.13
C GLU A 27 -25.52 11.83 6.41
N HIS A 28 -24.18 11.87 6.26
CA HIS A 28 -23.40 12.68 7.17
C HIS A 28 -23.82 14.13 6.90
N GLN A 29 -24.88 14.56 7.60
CA GLN A 29 -25.63 15.79 7.37
C GLN A 29 -24.81 17.09 7.36
N LYS A 30 -23.48 17.04 7.57
CA LYS A 30 -22.63 18.20 7.84
C LYS A 30 -21.42 18.39 6.92
N ASP A 31 -21.20 17.57 5.88
CA ASP A 31 -20.09 17.85 4.95
C ASP A 31 -20.49 18.94 3.92
N GLU A 32 -20.59 20.18 4.41
CA GLU A 32 -20.91 21.36 3.60
C GLU A 32 -19.86 21.59 2.51
N HIS A 33 -18.61 21.20 2.74
CA HIS A 33 -17.56 21.30 1.75
C HIS A 33 -17.83 20.34 0.58
N ALA A 34 -18.10 19.06 0.85
CA ALA A 34 -18.46 18.10 -0.20
C ALA A 34 -19.71 18.52 -0.98
N LYS A 35 -20.73 19.09 -0.30
CA LYS A 35 -21.92 19.66 -0.97
C LYS A 35 -21.57 20.83 -1.88
N SER A 36 -20.68 21.72 -1.43
CA SER A 36 -20.21 22.87 -2.22
C SER A 36 -19.49 22.41 -3.47
N VAL A 37 -18.54 21.47 -3.34
CA VAL A 37 -17.81 20.89 -4.47
C VAL A 37 -18.79 20.18 -5.42
N ALA A 38 -19.71 19.37 -4.91
CA ALA A 38 -20.70 18.66 -5.74
C ALA A 38 -21.55 19.62 -6.59
N LYS A 39 -21.93 20.79 -6.06
CA LYS A 39 -22.67 21.83 -6.79
C LYS A 39 -21.82 22.53 -7.85
N SER A 40 -20.51 22.62 -7.65
CA SER A 40 -19.56 23.25 -8.60
C SER A 40 -19.26 22.37 -9.82
N LEU A 41 -19.48 21.06 -9.72
CA LEU A 41 -19.17 20.10 -10.77
C LEU A 41 -20.33 19.91 -11.76
N SER A 42 -20.00 19.79 -13.04
CA SER A 42 -20.95 19.42 -14.09
C SER A 42 -21.30 17.92 -14.02
N LYS A 43 -22.40 17.53 -14.68
CA LYS A 43 -22.80 16.11 -14.77
C LYS A 43 -21.73 15.23 -15.41
N SER A 44 -21.00 15.73 -16.40
CA SER A 44 -19.92 14.96 -17.05
C SER A 44 -18.71 14.82 -16.13
N GLN A 45 -18.39 15.84 -15.34
CA GLN A 45 -17.32 15.76 -14.32
C GLN A 45 -17.68 14.77 -13.21
N LEU A 46 -18.91 14.80 -12.70
CA LEU A 46 -19.40 13.84 -11.70
C LEU A 46 -19.40 12.41 -12.24
N LYS A 47 -19.82 12.22 -13.49
CA LYS A 47 -19.77 10.91 -14.15
C LYS A 47 -18.33 10.41 -14.27
N TRP A 48 -17.41 11.27 -14.74
CA TRP A 48 -15.98 10.93 -14.85
C TRP A 48 -15.38 10.56 -13.49
N LEU A 49 -15.75 11.29 -12.43
CA LEU A 49 -15.33 11.04 -11.06
C LEU A 49 -15.84 9.70 -10.53
N ALA A 50 -17.12 9.39 -10.78
CA ALA A 50 -17.75 8.12 -10.41
C ALA A 50 -17.10 6.93 -11.12
N GLU A 51 -16.61 7.11 -12.35
CA GLU A 51 -15.92 6.10 -13.16
C GLU A 51 -14.45 5.89 -12.76
N ARG A 52 -13.88 6.70 -11.84
CA ARG A 52 -12.51 6.46 -11.37
C ARG A 52 -12.46 5.17 -10.54
N PRO A 53 -11.45 4.31 -10.75
CA PRO A 53 -11.31 3.07 -9.98
C PRO A 53 -10.91 3.37 -8.54
N VAL A 54 -11.38 2.55 -7.59
CA VAL A 54 -10.91 2.59 -6.19
C VAL A 54 -9.55 1.88 -6.02
N ILE A 55 -9.27 0.91 -6.89
CA ILE A 55 -7.99 0.22 -7.02
C ILE A 55 -7.54 0.36 -8.47
N LEU A 56 -6.42 1.04 -8.71
CA LEU A 56 -5.80 1.10 -10.03
C LEU A 56 -4.72 0.02 -10.12
N HIS A 57 -5.02 -1.06 -10.84
CA HIS A 57 -4.05 -2.11 -11.14
C HIS A 57 -3.18 -1.67 -12.33
N VAL A 58 -1.93 -1.30 -12.06
CA VAL A 58 -0.96 -0.88 -13.08
C VAL A 58 -0.42 -2.10 -13.83
N GLY A 59 -0.31 -3.23 -13.13
CA GLY A 59 0.21 -4.48 -13.69
C GLY A 59 1.69 -4.68 -13.40
N GLN A 60 2.29 -5.59 -14.16
CA GLN A 60 3.71 -5.94 -14.03
C GLN A 60 4.58 -4.92 -14.72
N LEU A 61 5.60 -4.43 -14.00
CA LEU A 61 6.53 -3.43 -14.54
C LEU A 61 7.24 -3.91 -15.81
N GLY A 62 7.52 -5.22 -15.92
CA GLY A 62 8.13 -5.81 -17.12
C GLY A 62 7.22 -5.86 -18.35
N HIS A 63 5.90 -5.77 -18.19
CA HIS A 63 4.93 -5.81 -19.29
C HIS A 63 4.36 -4.43 -19.66
N LEU A 64 4.78 -3.37 -18.96
CA LEU A 64 4.32 -2.01 -19.27
C LEU A 64 4.88 -1.53 -20.63
N PRO A 65 4.09 -0.81 -21.44
CA PRO A 65 4.55 -0.26 -22.71
C PRO A 65 5.76 0.65 -22.47
N GLN A 66 6.91 0.30 -23.06
CA GLN A 66 8.09 1.15 -22.99
C GLN A 66 7.94 2.31 -23.96
N LEU A 67 8.18 3.53 -23.49
CA LEU A 67 8.32 4.69 -24.37
C LEU A 67 9.54 4.46 -25.27
N SER A 68 9.30 4.19 -26.56
CA SER A 68 10.37 4.15 -27.55
C SER A 68 10.93 5.56 -27.72
N THR A 69 12.08 5.85 -27.13
CA THR A 69 12.86 7.01 -27.54
C THR A 69 13.45 6.74 -28.92
N GLU A 70 12.91 7.38 -29.95
CA GLU A 70 13.62 7.52 -31.23
C GLU A 70 14.91 8.31 -30.98
N GLN A 71 16.09 7.67 -31.00
CA GLN A 71 17.33 8.38 -31.34
C GLN A 71 18.52 7.47 -31.69
N LYS A 72 18.89 7.60 -32.97
CA LYS A 72 20.20 7.50 -33.64
C LYS A 72 21.39 6.94 -32.86
N HIS A 73 21.95 5.88 -33.42
CA HIS A 73 23.26 5.33 -33.13
C HIS A 73 24.37 6.40 -33.22
N HIS A 74 25.14 6.55 -32.15
CA HIS A 74 26.57 6.90 -32.24
C HIS A 74 27.35 5.88 -31.41
N LYS A 75 28.16 5.07 -32.09
CA LYS A 75 29.14 4.18 -31.47
C LYS A 75 30.38 5.00 -31.16
N ASP A 76 30.83 5.00 -29.91
CA ASP A 76 32.25 5.14 -29.59
C ASP A 76 32.57 4.26 -28.38
N GLY A 77 33.34 3.21 -28.64
CA GLY A 77 33.73 2.22 -27.65
C GLY A 77 34.97 2.66 -26.88
N LYS A 78 34.96 2.45 -25.56
CA LYS A 78 36.20 2.27 -24.80
C LYS A 78 35.99 1.31 -23.63
N LYS A 79 36.60 0.13 -23.74
CA LYS A 79 36.75 -0.86 -22.66
C LYS A 79 37.56 -0.26 -21.51
N LYS A 80 37.12 -0.48 -20.27
CA LYS A 80 38.00 -0.50 -19.08
C LYS A 80 37.87 -1.83 -18.35
N LYS A 81 39.02 -2.30 -17.86
CA LYS A 81 39.27 -3.60 -17.22
C LYS A 81 39.40 -3.39 -15.71
N GLY A 82 38.75 -4.27 -14.94
CA GLY A 82 39.12 -4.87 -13.65
C GLY A 82 39.74 -4.03 -12.51
N GLY A 83 39.10 -4.11 -11.34
CA GLY A 83 39.67 -3.86 -10.02
C GLY A 83 38.90 -4.64 -8.95
N ASN A 84 39.64 -5.29 -8.03
CA ASN A 84 39.22 -6.30 -7.07
C ASN A 84 38.30 -5.80 -5.95
N GLY A 85 37.65 -6.77 -5.31
CA GLY A 85 36.60 -6.60 -4.31
C GLY A 85 37.00 -5.90 -3.02
N ASP A 86 35.98 -5.26 -2.45
CA ASP A 86 35.73 -5.02 -1.03
C ASP A 86 34.20 -5.05 -0.87
N GLU A 87 33.72 -5.72 0.17
CA GLU A 87 32.33 -5.85 0.69
C GLU A 87 31.18 -5.38 -0.22
N GLU A 88 30.34 -6.33 -0.68
CA GLU A 88 29.09 -6.03 -1.38
C GLU A 88 28.11 -5.30 -0.44
N ASP A 89 28.24 -3.97 -0.42
CA ASP A 89 27.20 -3.03 -0.05
C ASP A 89 25.99 -3.30 -0.94
N GLU A 90 25.03 -4.10 -0.46
CA GLU A 90 23.72 -4.28 -1.11
C GLU A 90 22.91 -2.97 -1.02
N GLY A 91 23.36 -1.97 -1.79
CA GLY A 91 22.64 -0.74 -2.10
C GLY A 91 21.35 -1.03 -2.88
N PRO A 92 20.32 -0.19 -2.77
CA PRO A 92 18.95 -0.67 -2.66
C PRO A 92 18.28 -0.87 -4.03
N GLN A 93 17.70 -2.05 -4.26
CA GLN A 93 16.71 -2.16 -5.33
C GLN A 93 15.64 -3.24 -5.13
N GLN A 94 15.05 -3.23 -3.95
CA GLN A 94 13.83 -3.99 -3.67
C GLN A 94 12.76 -3.02 -3.16
N PRO A 95 11.49 -3.15 -3.56
CA PRO A 95 10.90 -4.30 -4.25
C PRO A 95 10.78 -4.15 -5.78
N TRP A 96 11.50 -3.23 -6.43
CA TRP A 96 11.32 -2.92 -7.86
C TRP A 96 11.86 -4.03 -8.79
N ASN A 97 11.06 -5.08 -8.96
CA ASN A 97 11.32 -6.22 -9.83
C ASN A 97 10.30 -6.23 -11.00
N PRO A 98 10.71 -6.51 -12.25
CA PRO A 98 9.80 -6.63 -13.40
C PRO A 98 8.60 -7.57 -13.21
N LEU A 99 8.75 -8.61 -12.38
CA LEU A 99 7.71 -9.61 -12.10
C LEU A 99 6.70 -9.16 -11.03
N ASN A 100 7.03 -8.12 -10.26
CA ASN A 100 6.15 -7.63 -9.23
C ASN A 100 5.01 -6.82 -9.85
N GLU A 101 3.83 -6.96 -9.25
CA GLU A 101 2.65 -6.19 -9.59
C GLU A 101 2.71 -4.83 -8.91
N VAL A 102 2.30 -3.78 -9.62
CA VAL A 102 2.09 -2.46 -9.03
C VAL A 102 0.60 -2.15 -8.98
N VAL A 103 0.15 -1.72 -7.80
CA VAL A 103 -1.22 -1.31 -7.53
C VAL A 103 -1.19 0.05 -6.86
N VAL A 104 -2.08 0.94 -7.28
CA VAL A 104 -2.30 2.25 -6.65
C VAL A 104 -3.66 2.26 -5.96
N VAL A 105 -3.69 2.69 -4.71
CA VAL A 105 -4.91 2.83 -3.89
C VAL A 105 -4.90 4.16 -3.15
N HIS A 106 -6.04 4.60 -2.64
CA HIS A 106 -6.08 5.82 -1.84
C HIS A 106 -5.57 5.58 -0.40
N GLY A 107 -6.19 4.66 0.33
CA GLY A 107 -5.94 4.39 1.76
C GLY A 107 -5.09 3.16 2.05
N GLY A 108 -5.41 2.00 1.46
CA GLY A 108 -4.63 0.78 1.65
C GLY A 108 -5.25 -0.51 1.11
N LEU A 109 -4.66 -1.66 1.45
CA LEU A 109 -5.17 -3.00 1.15
C LEU A 109 -5.07 -3.90 2.38
N VAL A 110 -6.09 -4.74 2.59
CA VAL A 110 -6.08 -5.77 3.64
C VAL A 110 -5.21 -6.94 3.18
N PRO A 111 -4.16 -7.33 3.93
CA PRO A 111 -3.32 -8.48 3.57
C PRO A 111 -4.13 -9.78 3.45
N GLY A 112 -3.71 -10.70 2.58
CA GLY A 112 -4.38 -11.99 2.39
C GLY A 112 -5.61 -11.98 1.47
N LEU A 113 -6.20 -10.82 1.18
CA LEU A 113 -7.36 -10.71 0.29
C LEU A 113 -6.97 -10.37 -1.15
N ASP A 114 -7.54 -11.11 -2.10
CA ASP A 114 -7.48 -10.76 -3.53
C ASP A 114 -8.02 -9.35 -3.78
N LEU A 115 -7.51 -8.65 -4.81
CA LEU A 115 -7.91 -7.27 -5.12
C LEU A 115 -9.44 -7.10 -5.28
N GLU A 116 -10.11 -8.06 -5.90
CA GLU A 116 -11.57 -8.06 -6.13
C GLU A 116 -12.39 -8.30 -4.85
N LYS A 117 -11.76 -8.81 -3.78
CA LYS A 117 -12.40 -9.09 -2.49
C LYS A 117 -12.19 -7.97 -1.47
N GLN A 118 -11.42 -6.94 -1.83
CA GLN A 118 -11.15 -5.80 -0.96
C GLN A 118 -12.43 -4.99 -0.77
N ASP A 119 -12.74 -4.63 0.48
CA ASP A 119 -13.83 -3.71 0.78
C ASP A 119 -13.47 -2.30 0.28
N PRO A 120 -14.27 -1.68 -0.63
CA PRO A 120 -13.99 -0.33 -1.13
C PRO A 120 -13.86 0.73 -0.03
N TRP A 121 -14.65 0.62 1.05
CA TRP A 121 -14.51 1.51 2.20
C TRP A 121 -13.12 1.37 2.82
N ALA A 122 -12.65 0.13 3.03
CA ALA A 122 -11.34 -0.12 3.60
C ALA A 122 -10.24 0.43 2.69
N VAL A 123 -10.33 0.18 1.38
CA VAL A 123 -9.38 0.67 0.36
C VAL A 123 -9.23 2.19 0.40
N MET A 124 -10.31 2.91 0.70
CA MET A 124 -10.33 4.38 0.75
C MET A 124 -10.13 4.97 2.14
N ASN A 125 -10.37 4.25 3.23
CA ASN A 125 -10.42 4.85 4.57
C ASN A 125 -9.43 4.27 5.56
N MET A 126 -8.95 3.04 5.36
CA MET A 126 -8.12 2.37 6.36
C MET A 126 -6.83 3.13 6.64
N ARG A 127 -6.41 3.07 7.90
CA ARG A 127 -5.10 3.53 8.38
C ARG A 127 -4.41 2.45 9.20
N SER A 128 -5.17 1.58 9.85
CA SER A 128 -4.64 0.51 10.70
C SER A 128 -5.50 -0.75 10.61
N LEU A 129 -4.99 -1.86 11.11
CA LEU A 129 -5.69 -3.14 11.26
C LEU A 129 -5.79 -3.48 12.74
N ILE A 130 -6.97 -3.87 13.19
CA ILE A 130 -7.22 -4.42 14.52
C ILE A 130 -7.46 -5.91 14.37
N TYR A 131 -6.95 -6.69 15.31
CA TYR A 131 -7.09 -8.13 15.32
C TYR A 131 -8.01 -8.52 16.47
N ALA A 132 -9.12 -9.20 16.14
CA ALA A 132 -10.03 -9.68 17.17
C ALA A 132 -9.36 -10.87 17.89
N PRO A 133 -9.33 -10.89 19.24
CA PRO A 133 -8.84 -12.06 19.94
C PRO A 133 -9.69 -13.28 19.54
N SER A 134 -9.07 -14.37 19.07
CA SER A 134 -9.78 -15.64 18.87
C SER A 134 -10.56 -15.97 20.16
N TYR A 135 -11.87 -16.17 20.02
CA TYR A 135 -12.76 -16.42 21.14
C TYR A 135 -12.48 -17.83 21.68
N ASN A 136 -11.57 -17.91 22.64
CA ASN A 136 -11.20 -19.17 23.27
C ASN A 136 -12.38 -19.65 24.14
N ASN A 137 -13.24 -20.50 23.60
CA ASN A 137 -14.41 -21.06 24.29
C ASN A 137 -13.98 -22.17 25.28
N ASN A 138 -13.17 -21.80 26.29
CA ASN A 138 -12.93 -22.66 27.44
C ASN A 138 -14.00 -22.43 28.50
N ASN A 139 -15.24 -22.82 28.19
CA ASN A 139 -16.21 -23.13 29.23
C ASN A 139 -15.87 -24.49 29.84
N ASN A 140 -14.90 -24.47 30.76
CA ASN A 140 -14.76 -25.51 31.77
C ASN A 140 -15.99 -25.48 32.68
N ASN A 141 -16.93 -26.40 32.45
CA ASN A 141 -17.83 -26.85 33.50
C ASN A 141 -17.87 -28.39 33.52
N ASN A 142 -17.04 -28.93 34.42
CA ASN A 142 -17.20 -30.15 35.20
C ASN A 142 -17.93 -31.36 34.59
N GLY A 143 -17.14 -32.37 34.23
CA GLY A 143 -17.58 -33.77 34.18
C GLY A 143 -16.39 -34.70 34.42
N HIS A 144 -16.31 -35.30 35.61
CA HIS A 144 -15.43 -36.44 35.89
C HIS A 144 -15.79 -37.61 34.95
N ASN A 145 -14.83 -38.18 34.20
CA ASN A 145 -14.43 -39.60 34.33
C ASN A 145 -13.43 -40.08 33.25
N ASN A 146 -12.60 -41.03 33.71
CA ASN A 146 -11.53 -41.79 33.08
C ASN A 146 -11.65 -42.16 31.59
N GLY A 147 -10.52 -42.07 30.89
CA GLY A 147 -10.23 -42.83 29.67
C GLY A 147 -8.81 -42.59 29.16
N HIS A 148 -7.99 -43.64 29.14
CA HIS A 148 -6.72 -43.67 28.39
C HIS A 148 -6.99 -43.44 26.90
N ASN A 149 -6.16 -42.62 26.22
CA ASN A 149 -5.59 -42.98 24.92
C ASN A 149 -4.45 -42.03 24.50
N ASN A 150 -3.47 -42.65 23.85
CA ASN A 150 -2.27 -42.07 23.26
C ASN A 150 -2.60 -41.14 22.09
N GLY A 151 -1.77 -40.12 21.90
CA GLY A 151 -2.00 -39.04 20.95
C GLY A 151 -1.76 -39.37 19.48
N LYS A 152 -2.13 -38.40 18.64
CA LYS A 152 -1.33 -37.85 17.53
C LYS A 152 -2.11 -36.71 16.89
N ASP A 153 -1.40 -35.59 16.76
CA ASP A 153 -1.52 -34.58 15.71
C ASP A 153 -2.92 -33.95 15.56
N ASP A 154 -3.24 -33.04 16.48
CA ASP A 154 -4.21 -31.99 16.22
C ASP A 154 -3.57 -31.02 15.20
N ASP A 155 -3.91 -31.18 13.92
CA ASP A 155 -3.86 -30.09 12.94
C ASP A 155 -4.79 -28.98 13.45
N LYS A 156 -4.29 -28.15 14.37
CA LYS A 156 -4.89 -26.85 14.64
C LYS A 156 -4.65 -26.03 13.40
N GLU A 157 -5.62 -26.03 12.49
CA GLU A 157 -5.81 -24.93 11.56
C GLU A 157 -5.70 -23.66 12.42
N GLU A 158 -4.59 -22.94 12.29
CA GLU A 158 -4.46 -21.61 12.87
C GLU A 158 -5.59 -20.80 12.25
N GLU A 159 -6.70 -20.63 12.98
CA GLU A 159 -7.81 -19.78 12.55
C GLU A 159 -7.19 -18.45 12.14
N GLU A 160 -7.14 -18.20 10.83
CA GLU A 160 -6.43 -17.07 10.26
C GLU A 160 -7.05 -15.81 10.87
N GLU A 161 -6.28 -15.13 11.72
CA GLU A 161 -6.77 -14.01 12.52
C GLU A 161 -7.25 -12.90 11.57
N VAL A 162 -8.56 -12.80 11.35
CA VAL A 162 -9.13 -11.92 10.33
C VAL A 162 -8.87 -10.46 10.71
N PRO A 163 -8.03 -9.72 9.96
CA PRO A 163 -7.73 -8.34 10.26
C PRO A 163 -8.94 -7.44 9.97
N ILE A 164 -9.31 -6.60 10.92
CA ILE A 164 -10.40 -5.63 10.79
C ILE A 164 -9.79 -4.26 10.41
N PRO A 165 -10.04 -3.74 9.20
CA PRO A 165 -9.54 -2.43 8.80
C PRO A 165 -10.27 -1.32 9.57
N VAL A 166 -9.50 -0.35 10.08
CA VAL A 166 -10.00 0.83 10.78
C VAL A 166 -9.36 2.10 10.24
N ASP A 167 -10.06 3.22 10.32
CA ASP A 167 -9.58 4.54 9.89
C ASP A 167 -8.78 5.28 10.97
N SER A 168 -8.70 4.73 12.18
CA SER A 168 -7.86 5.25 13.28
C SER A 168 -6.37 5.02 13.01
N THR A 169 -5.53 6.04 13.23
CA THR A 169 -4.07 5.87 13.28
C THR A 169 -3.57 5.41 14.64
N ASP A 170 -4.41 5.56 15.66
CA ASP A 170 -4.02 5.50 17.07
C ASP A 170 -4.25 4.09 17.65
N ASP A 171 -5.10 3.31 16.99
CA ASP A 171 -5.45 1.94 17.36
C ASP A 171 -5.01 0.95 16.28
N GLY A 172 -4.47 -0.19 16.71
CA GLY A 172 -4.08 -1.28 15.82
C GLY A 172 -2.70 -1.15 15.19
N GLU A 173 -2.42 -2.05 14.25
CA GLU A 173 -1.20 -2.05 13.48
C GLU A 173 -1.34 -1.16 12.23
N PRO A 174 -0.37 -0.29 11.89
CA PRO A 174 -0.36 0.38 10.60
C PRO A 174 -0.46 -0.62 9.45
N TRP A 175 -1.48 -0.52 8.61
CA TRP A 175 -1.76 -1.53 7.57
C TRP A 175 -0.57 -1.72 6.62
N SER A 176 0.18 -0.65 6.33
CA SER A 176 1.35 -0.69 5.43
C SER A 176 2.48 -1.58 5.96
N LYS A 177 2.60 -1.71 7.29
CA LYS A 177 3.52 -2.65 7.95
C LYS A 177 3.01 -4.08 7.83
N ALA A 178 1.73 -4.30 8.13
CA ALA A 178 1.09 -5.62 7.99
C ALA A 178 1.19 -6.14 6.55
N TRP A 179 0.94 -5.26 5.56
CA TRP A 179 1.09 -5.56 4.14
C TRP A 179 2.53 -5.93 3.79
N SER A 180 3.50 -5.12 4.23
CA SER A 180 4.91 -5.42 3.98
C SER A 180 5.32 -6.73 4.65
N ARG A 181 4.87 -7.01 5.88
CA ARG A 181 5.10 -8.31 6.54
C ARG A 181 4.55 -9.45 5.70
N TYR A 182 3.29 -9.39 5.29
CA TYR A 182 2.65 -10.41 4.44
C TYR A 182 3.45 -10.66 3.15
N GLN A 183 3.84 -9.62 2.42
CA GLN A 183 4.62 -9.74 1.17
C GLN A 183 6.05 -10.29 1.38
N ASN A 184 6.66 -10.08 2.54
CA ASN A 184 7.95 -10.70 2.87
C ASN A 184 7.82 -12.20 3.19
N HIS A 185 6.66 -12.63 3.71
CA HIS A 185 6.40 -14.02 4.10
C HIS A 185 5.81 -14.89 2.97
N LEU A 186 5.39 -14.29 1.85
CA LEU A 186 5.03 -15.05 0.66
C LEU A 186 6.21 -15.91 0.19
N PRO A 187 5.96 -17.16 -0.26
CA PRO A 187 7.02 -18.06 -0.69
C PRO A 187 7.83 -17.43 -1.83
N ARG A 188 9.13 -17.75 -1.86
CA ARG A 188 9.98 -17.31 -2.96
C ARG A 188 9.45 -17.90 -4.25
N SER A 189 9.31 -17.04 -5.27
CA SER A 189 8.92 -17.43 -6.63
C SER A 189 9.78 -18.61 -7.08
N SER A 190 9.20 -19.81 -7.15
CA SER A 190 9.89 -20.97 -7.70
C SER A 190 9.73 -20.95 -9.21
N SER A 191 10.55 -21.72 -9.94
CA SER A 191 10.49 -21.79 -11.41
C SER A 191 9.15 -22.29 -11.96
N HIS A 192 8.24 -22.75 -11.09
CA HIS A 192 6.93 -23.30 -11.45
C HIS A 192 5.74 -22.63 -10.73
N ASP A 193 6.02 -21.78 -9.72
CA ASP A 193 5.01 -21.05 -8.94
C ASP A 193 5.45 -19.59 -8.80
N THR A 194 4.86 -18.73 -9.63
CA THR A 194 5.06 -17.28 -9.58
C THR A 194 4.21 -16.70 -8.47
N SER A 195 4.62 -16.87 -7.21
CA SER A 195 4.09 -16.04 -6.12
C SER A 195 4.55 -14.59 -6.35
N LYS A 196 3.74 -13.86 -7.12
CA LYS A 196 3.98 -12.46 -7.51
C LYS A 196 3.80 -11.58 -6.29
N LYS A 197 4.82 -10.78 -5.98
CA LYS A 197 4.70 -9.79 -4.91
C LYS A 197 4.01 -8.55 -5.44
N THR A 198 3.24 -7.90 -4.58
CA THR A 198 2.46 -6.72 -4.93
C THR A 198 2.97 -5.51 -4.19
N ILE A 199 3.41 -4.51 -4.96
CA ILE A 199 3.82 -3.21 -4.50
C ILE A 199 2.59 -2.29 -4.51
N VAL A 200 2.30 -1.69 -3.37
CA VAL A 200 1.18 -0.77 -3.19
C VAL A 200 1.71 0.65 -3.06
N ILE A 201 1.24 1.55 -3.92
CA ILE A 201 1.49 2.99 -3.82
C ILE A 201 0.20 3.64 -3.31
N TYR A 202 0.30 4.44 -2.25
CA TYR A 202 -0.88 5.03 -1.60
C TYR A 202 -0.67 6.44 -1.06
N GLY A 203 -1.77 7.09 -0.68
CA GLY A 203 -1.81 8.42 -0.08
C GLY A 203 -2.53 8.41 1.27
N HIS A 204 -3.50 9.32 1.46
CA HIS A 204 -4.47 9.41 2.57
C HIS A 204 -3.92 9.70 3.98
N ASP A 205 -2.74 9.16 4.33
CA ASP A 205 -2.22 9.14 5.68
C ASP A 205 -1.18 10.22 6.01
N ALA A 206 -1.52 11.49 5.76
CA ALA A 206 -0.69 12.66 6.08
C ALA A 206 -0.21 12.72 7.55
N ARG A 207 -0.94 12.08 8.48
CA ARG A 207 -0.54 11.97 9.91
C ARG A 207 0.75 11.18 10.07
N ARG A 208 0.97 10.16 9.23
CA ARG A 208 2.21 9.36 9.21
C ARG A 208 3.25 9.89 8.23
N GLY A 209 2.84 10.78 7.32
CA GLY A 209 3.74 11.45 6.38
C GLY A 209 4.29 10.51 5.32
N LEU A 210 5.39 10.94 4.70
CA LEU A 210 6.09 10.19 3.66
C LEU A 210 6.66 8.86 4.20
N GLN A 211 6.31 7.75 3.55
CA GLN A 211 6.70 6.39 3.94
C GLN A 211 7.33 5.66 2.75
N VAL A 212 8.63 5.89 2.52
CA VAL A 212 9.35 5.41 1.33
C VAL A 212 10.67 4.73 1.63
N ASP A 213 11.03 4.56 2.92
CA ASP A 213 12.24 3.84 3.31
C ASP A 213 12.24 2.43 2.71
N PRO A 214 13.35 1.96 2.09
CA PRO A 214 13.39 0.64 1.44
C PRO A 214 13.07 -0.53 2.37
N HIS A 215 13.31 -0.33 3.67
CA HIS A 215 13.08 -1.32 4.70
C HIS A 215 12.11 -0.80 5.76
N VAL A 216 11.33 -1.71 6.33
CA VAL A 216 10.33 -1.42 7.36
C VAL A 216 10.38 -2.47 8.47
N ASP A 217 10.01 -2.07 9.68
CA ASP A 217 9.76 -2.99 10.79
C ASP A 217 8.54 -3.87 10.46
N ILE A 218 8.80 -5.17 10.30
CA ILE A 218 7.79 -6.20 10.00
C ILE A 218 7.60 -7.15 11.18
N THR A 219 8.04 -6.78 12.39
CA THR A 219 7.81 -7.59 13.59
C THR A 219 6.31 -7.88 13.72
N PRO A 220 5.88 -9.14 14.01
CA PRO A 220 4.47 -9.45 14.23
C PRO A 220 3.85 -8.51 15.26
N TYR A 221 2.67 -7.99 14.98
CA TYR A 221 1.97 -7.08 15.88
C TYR A 221 1.37 -7.85 17.05
N PHE A 222 1.61 -7.35 18.27
CA PHE A 222 1.02 -7.91 19.49
C PHE A 222 0.12 -6.86 20.13
N GLN A 223 -1.18 -7.11 20.10
CA GLN A 223 -2.14 -6.27 20.80
C GLN A 223 -1.97 -6.47 22.31
N LYS A 224 -1.41 -5.45 22.99
CA LYS A 224 -1.28 -5.51 24.46
C LYS A 224 -2.67 -5.61 25.09
N GLN A 225 -2.93 -6.69 25.83
CA GLN A 225 -4.12 -6.77 26.66
C GLN A 225 -4.04 -5.71 27.76
N LYS A 226 -5.00 -4.77 27.76
CA LYS A 226 -5.15 -3.74 28.82
C LYS A 226 -5.24 -4.45 30.18
N GLY A 227 -4.33 -4.12 31.09
CA GLY A 227 -4.28 -4.67 32.46
C GLY A 227 -3.29 -5.82 32.69
N SER A 228 -2.60 -6.31 31.65
CA SER A 228 -1.57 -7.35 31.84
C SER A 228 -0.23 -6.74 32.29
N ASN A 229 0.10 -6.90 33.58
CA ASN A 229 1.42 -6.56 34.14
C ASN A 229 2.49 -7.63 33.86
N LYS A 230 2.19 -8.63 33.02
CA LYS A 230 3.15 -9.67 32.65
C LYS A 230 4.16 -9.07 31.67
N LYS A 231 5.44 -9.10 32.05
CA LYS A 231 6.58 -8.98 31.11
C LYS A 231 6.55 -10.21 30.19
N GLY A 232 5.63 -10.21 29.22
CA GLY A 232 5.64 -11.18 28.13
C GLY A 232 6.94 -11.05 27.35
N ASN A 233 7.45 -12.18 26.86
CA ASN A 233 8.63 -12.20 26.00
C ASN A 233 8.31 -11.33 24.77
N ARG A 234 9.01 -10.21 24.59
CA ARG A 234 8.76 -9.34 23.42
C ARG A 234 9.21 -10.10 22.17
N PRO A 235 8.44 -10.06 21.07
CA PRO A 235 8.89 -10.64 19.82
C PRO A 235 10.24 -10.06 19.41
N LYS A 236 11.06 -10.90 18.78
CA LYS A 236 12.33 -10.47 18.22
C LYS A 236 12.03 -9.46 17.10
N LYS A 237 12.71 -8.31 17.14
CA LYS A 237 12.57 -7.31 16.07
C LYS A 237 12.95 -7.89 14.73
N GLU A 238 12.10 -7.68 13.74
CA GLU A 238 12.27 -8.14 12.38
C GLU A 238 12.22 -6.96 11.41
N ARG A 239 13.14 -6.92 10.45
CA ARG A 239 13.22 -5.88 9.43
C ARG A 239 13.10 -6.55 8.07
N GLY A 240 12.20 -6.04 7.24
CA GLY A 240 11.93 -6.57 5.90
C GLY A 240 11.86 -5.46 4.86
N ILE A 241 11.67 -5.87 3.62
CA ILE A 241 11.52 -4.95 2.48
C ILE A 241 10.15 -4.28 2.53
N ARG A 242 10.08 -2.99 2.22
CA ARG A 242 8.82 -2.26 2.09
C ARG A 242 8.12 -2.65 0.79
N TYR A 243 6.86 -3.07 0.89
CA TYR A 243 5.98 -3.29 -0.27
C TYR A 243 4.82 -2.28 -0.32
N ALA A 244 4.74 -1.34 0.63
CA ALA A 244 3.73 -0.28 0.65
C ALA A 244 4.41 1.10 0.78
N PHE A 245 4.30 1.92 -0.27
CA PHE A 245 4.90 3.25 -0.39
C PHE A 245 3.85 4.34 -0.22
N GLY A 246 3.92 5.04 0.92
CA GLY A 246 2.99 6.13 1.25
C GLY A 246 3.55 7.47 0.79
N LEU A 247 2.88 8.13 -0.14
CA LEU A 247 3.33 9.39 -0.74
C LEU A 247 2.69 10.63 -0.11
N ASP A 248 1.77 10.46 0.84
CA ASP A 248 1.10 11.58 1.51
C ASP A 248 2.03 12.29 2.50
N SER A 249 2.84 13.20 1.96
CA SER A 249 3.71 14.09 2.72
C SER A 249 2.98 15.26 3.38
N GLY A 250 1.64 15.35 3.27
CA GLY A 250 0.82 16.38 3.90
C GLY A 250 0.80 17.73 3.18
N CYS A 251 0.76 17.73 1.84
CA CYS A 251 0.66 18.96 1.03
C CYS A 251 -0.46 19.90 1.49
N GLY A 252 -1.66 19.37 1.76
CA GLY A 252 -2.81 20.14 2.27
C GLY A 252 -2.61 20.75 3.66
N HIS A 253 -1.49 20.47 4.32
CA HIS A 253 -1.08 21.03 5.60
C HIS A 253 0.18 21.91 5.48
N GLY A 254 0.41 22.52 4.31
CA GLY A 254 1.56 23.41 4.05
C GLY A 254 2.91 22.69 3.96
N LYS A 255 2.90 21.35 3.82
CA LYS A 255 4.14 20.58 3.62
C LYS A 255 4.44 20.46 2.12
N LYS A 256 4.97 19.31 1.69
CA LYS A 256 5.35 19.07 0.29
C LYS A 256 4.31 18.22 -0.44
N LEU A 257 4.27 18.35 -1.76
CA LEU A 257 3.63 17.38 -2.66
C LEU A 257 4.70 16.41 -3.14
N THR A 258 4.44 15.10 -3.02
CA THR A 258 5.41 14.06 -3.37
C THR A 258 4.93 13.23 -4.55
N ALA A 259 5.86 12.89 -5.44
CA ALA A 259 5.69 11.91 -6.50
C ALA A 259 6.76 10.82 -6.38
N LEU A 260 6.38 9.58 -6.71
CA LEU A 260 7.30 8.49 -6.99
C LEU A 260 7.39 8.34 -8.51
N VAL A 261 8.59 8.57 -9.05
CA VAL A 261 8.87 8.44 -10.48
C VAL A 261 9.54 7.08 -10.69
N ILE A 262 8.97 6.25 -11.56
CA ILE A 262 9.52 4.93 -11.92
C ILE A 262 9.97 4.99 -13.37
N ASN A 263 11.26 4.78 -13.58
CA ASN A 263 11.91 4.77 -14.88
C ASN A 263 12.15 3.31 -15.29
N LEU A 264 11.41 2.87 -16.31
CA LEU A 264 11.57 1.54 -16.89
C LEU A 264 12.75 1.54 -17.88
N PRO A 265 13.60 0.51 -17.86
CA PRO A 265 14.68 0.39 -18.83
C PRO A 265 14.10 0.19 -20.23
N VAL A 266 14.69 0.85 -21.23
CA VAL A 266 14.40 0.58 -22.64
C VAL A 266 15.12 -0.71 -23.03
N THR A 267 14.38 -1.74 -23.44
CA THR A 267 14.96 -2.97 -23.98
C THR A 267 15.46 -2.71 -25.40
N THR A 268 16.65 -2.13 -25.52
CA THR A 268 17.39 -2.14 -26.78
C THR A 268 18.38 -3.29 -26.77
N THR A 269 18.19 -4.22 -27.71
CA THR A 269 19.15 -5.23 -28.20
C THR A 269 19.10 -6.64 -27.60
N THR A 270 19.33 -7.57 -28.53
CA THR A 270 19.32 -9.03 -28.52
C THR A 270 20.34 -9.70 -27.59
N GLU A 271 20.88 -8.98 -26.59
CA GLU A 271 21.85 -9.51 -25.64
C GLU A 271 21.32 -9.38 -24.21
N GLY A 272 20.42 -10.29 -23.82
CA GLY A 272 20.25 -10.92 -22.50
C GLY A 272 20.28 -10.12 -21.18
N GLY A 273 20.52 -8.81 -21.16
CA GLY A 273 20.56 -7.99 -19.97
C GLY A 273 19.20 -7.36 -19.71
N GLN A 274 18.48 -7.84 -18.68
CA GLN A 274 17.35 -7.08 -18.14
C GLN A 274 17.91 -5.78 -17.56
N GLY A 275 17.55 -4.65 -18.17
CA GLY A 275 17.88 -3.35 -17.61
C GLY A 275 17.30 -3.19 -16.19
N GLU A 276 17.90 -2.30 -15.44
CA GLU A 276 17.58 -2.03 -14.04
C GLU A 276 16.37 -1.09 -13.94
N ILE A 277 15.36 -1.41 -13.12
CA ILE A 277 14.25 -0.49 -12.84
C ILE A 277 14.72 0.56 -11.84
N LYS A 278 14.76 1.82 -12.28
CA LYS A 278 15.13 2.95 -11.42
C LYS A 278 13.89 3.63 -10.89
N HIS A 279 13.97 4.16 -9.68
CA HIS A 279 12.91 4.97 -9.11
C HIS A 279 13.50 6.13 -8.31
N GLU A 280 12.75 7.22 -8.20
CA GLU A 280 13.12 8.38 -7.40
C GLU A 280 11.90 9.02 -6.75
N ILE A 281 12.13 9.69 -5.62
CA ILE A 281 11.13 10.50 -4.93
C ILE A 281 11.37 11.95 -5.27
N VAL A 282 10.38 12.58 -5.93
CA VAL A 282 10.41 14.00 -6.28
C VAL A 282 9.43 14.74 -5.37
N GLN A 283 9.85 15.89 -4.85
CA GLN A 283 8.99 16.73 -4.02
C GLN A 283 9.01 18.18 -4.47
N VAL A 284 7.84 18.80 -4.46
CA VAL A 284 7.68 20.25 -4.64
C VAL A 284 7.03 20.86 -3.40
N GLY A 285 7.29 22.15 -3.15
CA GLY A 285 6.58 22.88 -2.10
C GLY A 285 5.11 23.01 -2.46
N CYS A 286 4.24 22.96 -1.46
CA CYS A 286 2.84 23.37 -1.61
C CYS A 286 2.72 24.80 -1.10
N ASP A 287 2.03 25.64 -1.87
CA ASP A 287 1.69 26.97 -1.39
C ASP A 287 0.76 26.83 -0.17
N ASP A 288 0.99 27.66 0.84
CA ASP A 288 0.10 27.77 1.99
C ASP A 288 -1.28 28.21 1.48
N MET A 289 -2.23 27.28 1.39
CA MET A 289 -3.63 27.58 1.07
C MET A 289 -4.34 28.39 2.19
N SER A 290 -3.58 28.96 3.14
CA SER A 290 -4.07 29.81 4.23
C SER A 290 -4.23 31.29 3.84
N THR A 291 -3.82 31.71 2.63
CA THR A 291 -3.98 33.10 2.17
C THR A 291 -5.12 33.28 1.16
N GLY A 292 -6.24 32.61 1.41
CA GLY A 292 -7.48 32.80 0.66
C GLY A 292 -8.47 33.67 1.41
N ASP A 293 -8.08 34.90 1.74
CA ASP A 293 -8.97 36.06 2.01
C ASP A 293 -8.07 37.31 2.11
N ASP A 294 -8.19 38.18 1.10
CA ASP A 294 -7.78 39.60 1.02
C ASP A 294 -7.11 39.95 -0.31
N ALA A 295 -7.92 39.99 -1.37
CA ALA A 295 -7.73 40.92 -2.48
C ALA A 295 -9.11 41.40 -2.93
N GLN A 296 -9.38 42.67 -2.61
CA GLN A 296 -10.55 43.46 -3.02
C GLN A 296 -10.66 43.58 -4.54
#